data_AF-A0AAT9HYX6-F1
#
_entry.id   AF-A0AAT9HYX6-F1
#
_cell.length_a   1.000
_cell.length_b   1.000
_cell.length_c   1.000
_cell.angle_alpha   90.00
_cell.angle_beta   90.00
_cell.angle_gamma   90.00
#
_symmetry.space_group_name_H-M   'P 1'
#
loop_
_entity.id
_entity.type
_entity.pdbx_description
1 polymer ?
#
loop_
_entity_poly.entity_id
_entity_poly.type
_entity_poly.pdbx_seq_one_letter_code
_entity_poly.pdbx_strand_id
1 'polypeptide(L)'
;MDLPVVEVEDSENGDGDTALSALGLRSVLSLRLRADRRRLTVLTAYARKPRAFDEAALRVGRLFTAHVGIALDSATVREQLNEAMRTRDLIGQATGILMERLDIDAAGAFDSLVRASQRENVKLRDLARRIVDPHSTS
;
A
#
# COMPACT_ATOMS: atom_id res chain seq x y z
N MET A 1 -16.48 -16.07 -15.88
CA MET A 1 -16.49 -16.20 -14.41
C MET A 1 -15.14 -16.80 -14.03
N ASP A 2 -14.14 -15.97 -13.70
CA ASP A 2 -12.82 -16.45 -13.28
C ASP A 2 -12.88 -16.88 -11.81
N LEU A 3 -12.74 -18.19 -11.61
CA LEU A 3 -12.65 -18.82 -10.29
C LEU A 3 -11.41 -18.26 -9.54
N PRO A 4 -11.49 -18.07 -8.21
CA PRO A 4 -10.31 -17.71 -7.43
C PRO A 4 -9.29 -18.84 -7.53
N VAL A 5 -8.03 -18.51 -7.85
CA VAL A 5 -6.91 -19.44 -7.74
C VAL A 5 -6.77 -19.80 -6.27
N VAL A 6 -7.27 -20.98 -5.92
CA VAL A 6 -7.07 -21.64 -4.63
C VAL A 6 -6.03 -22.71 -4.92
N GLU A 7 -4.81 -22.48 -4.46
CA GLU A 7 -3.75 -23.47 -4.53
C GLU A 7 -3.59 -24.09 -3.16
N VAL A 8 -3.77 -25.41 -3.11
CA VAL A 8 -3.52 -26.24 -1.95
C VAL A 8 -2.40 -27.19 -2.33
N GLU A 9 -1.23 -26.98 -1.73
CA GLU A 9 -0.10 -27.93 -1.84
C GLU A 9 -0.10 -28.79 -0.57
N ASP A 10 -0.25 -30.10 -0.75
CA ASP A 10 -0.26 -31.11 0.31
C ASP A 10 0.89 -32.10 0.07
N SER A 11 1.78 -32.26 1.05
CA SER A 11 2.84 -33.29 1.00
C SER A 11 2.31 -34.60 1.59
N GLU A 12 1.79 -35.49 0.74
CA GLU A 12 1.30 -36.81 1.16
C GLU A 12 2.42 -37.82 1.43
N ASN A 13 3.50 -37.79 0.66
CA ASN A 13 4.63 -38.71 0.82
C ASN A 13 5.93 -37.91 0.70
N GLY A 14 6.93 -38.24 1.53
CA GLY A 14 8.16 -37.48 1.72
C GLY A 14 9.13 -37.49 0.53
N ASP A 15 8.71 -37.01 -0.63
CA ASP A 15 9.54 -36.89 -1.83
C ASP A 15 9.44 -35.50 -2.48
N GLY A 16 9.51 -34.46 -1.64
CA GLY A 16 9.55 -33.08 -2.09
C GLY A 16 10.44 -32.25 -1.18
N ASP A 17 11.68 -32.04 -1.61
CA ASP A 17 12.63 -31.07 -1.08
C ASP A 17 12.13 -29.63 -1.31
N THR A 18 10.99 -29.30 -0.69
CA THR A 18 10.41 -27.95 -0.71
C THR A 18 10.74 -27.24 0.60
N ALA A 19 11.06 -25.95 0.52
CA ALA A 19 11.41 -25.12 1.68
C ALA A 19 10.35 -25.16 2.80
N LEU A 20 9.08 -25.46 2.48
CA LEU A 20 7.99 -25.61 3.44
C LEU A 20 8.15 -26.86 4.32
N SER A 21 8.55 -27.99 3.73
CA SER A 21 8.78 -29.25 4.45
C SER A 21 9.93 -29.13 5.45
N ALA A 22 11.00 -28.41 5.09
CA ALA A 22 12.12 -28.09 5.98
C ALA A 22 11.68 -27.26 7.21
N LEU A 23 10.60 -26.49 7.09
CA LEU A 23 9.98 -25.72 8.17
C LEU A 23 8.89 -26.51 8.94
N GLY A 24 8.68 -27.79 8.61
CA GLY A 24 7.65 -28.64 9.21
C GLY A 24 6.22 -28.27 8.79
N LEU A 25 6.06 -27.50 7.71
CA LEU A 25 4.78 -27.13 7.13
C LEU A 25 4.40 -28.19 6.08
N ARG A 26 3.15 -28.66 6.13
CA ARG A 26 2.66 -29.78 5.31
C ARG A 26 1.40 -29.48 4.49
N SER A 27 0.79 -28.31 4.72
CA SER A 27 -0.30 -27.77 3.92
C SER A 27 -0.19 -26.26 3.82
N VAL A 28 -0.57 -25.72 2.66
CA VAL A 28 -0.72 -24.28 2.41
C VAL A 28 -2.07 -24.00 1.79
N LEU A 29 -2.68 -22.87 2.12
CA LEU A 29 -3.87 -22.33 1.48
C LEU A 29 -3.59 -20.90 1.05
N SER A 30 -3.62 -20.66 -0.26
CA SER A 30 -3.51 -19.33 -0.84
C SER A 30 -4.86 -18.83 -1.35
N LEU A 31 -5.28 -17.66 -0.90
CA LEU A 31 -6.54 -17.02 -1.26
C LEU A 31 -6.29 -15.61 -1.75
N ARG A 32 -6.76 -15.29 -2.96
CA ARG A 32 -6.66 -13.93 -3.50
C ARG A 32 -7.59 -12.97 -2.75
N LEU A 33 -7.02 -11.86 -2.28
CA LEU A 33 -7.73 -10.69 -1.78
C LEU A 33 -8.03 -9.76 -2.97
N ARG A 34 -9.31 -9.42 -3.15
CA ARG A 34 -9.74 -8.43 -4.16
C ARG A 34 -9.96 -7.09 -3.46
N ALA A 35 -8.88 -6.37 -3.19
CA ALA A 35 -8.93 -5.02 -2.64
C ALA A 35 -8.87 -3.95 -3.75
N ASP A 36 -7.93 -4.05 -4.69
CA ASP A 36 -7.73 -3.09 -5.78
C ASP A 36 -7.41 -3.81 -7.11
N ARG A 37 -7.86 -3.25 -8.25
CA ARG A 37 -7.50 -3.74 -9.59
C ARG A 37 -6.01 -3.61 -9.90
N ARG A 38 -5.29 -2.69 -9.24
CA ARG A 38 -3.86 -2.43 -9.49
C ARG A 38 -2.90 -3.21 -8.59
N ARG A 39 -3.37 -3.83 -7.51
CA ARG A 39 -2.53 -4.57 -6.55
C ARG A 39 -3.05 -6.00 -6.36
N LEU A 40 -2.22 -6.98 -6.71
CA LEU A 40 -2.49 -8.38 -6.39
C LEU A 40 -2.11 -8.62 -4.93
N THR A 41 -3.09 -8.95 -4.10
CA THR A 41 -2.85 -9.33 -2.70
C THR A 41 -3.33 -10.76 -2.49
N VAL A 42 -2.53 -11.56 -1.79
CA VAL A 42 -2.84 -12.96 -1.47
C VAL A 42 -2.74 -13.12 0.04
N LEU A 43 -3.74 -13.77 0.61
CA LEU A 43 -3.71 -14.31 1.96
C LEU A 43 -3.18 -15.74 1.88
N THR A 44 -2.06 -16.02 2.52
CA THR A 44 -1.49 -17.36 2.60
C THR A 44 -1.54 -17.87 4.03
N ALA A 45 -2.15 -19.03 4.23
CA ALA A 45 -2.19 -19.75 5.50
C ALA A 45 -1.38 -21.03 5.40
N TYR A 46 -0.65 -21.38 6.44
CA TYR A 46 0.17 -22.59 6.51
C TYR A 46 -0.26 -23.47 7.68
N ALA A 47 -0.15 -24.79 7.51
CA ALA A 47 -0.42 -25.77 8.57
C ALA A 47 0.63 -26.88 8.58
N ARG A 48 0.89 -27.44 9.76
CA ARG A 48 1.81 -28.60 9.95
C ARG A 48 1.13 -29.94 9.73
N LYS A 49 -0.20 -29.97 9.75
CA LYS A 49 -1.01 -31.16 9.48
C LYS A 49 -1.30 -31.21 7.97
N PRO A 50 -1.10 -32.36 7.29
CA PRO A 50 -1.55 -32.56 5.92
C PRO A 50 -3.07 -32.40 5.79
N ARG A 51 -3.54 -31.89 4.64
CA ARG A 51 -4.97 -31.68 4.36
C ARG A 51 -5.68 -30.88 5.46
N ALA A 52 -5.00 -29.90 6.05
CA ALA A 52 -5.59 -29.08 7.11
C ALA A 52 -6.73 -28.16 6.63
N PHE A 53 -6.77 -27.88 5.33
CA PHE A 53 -7.72 -26.95 4.74
C PHE A 53 -8.78 -27.71 3.94
N ASP A 54 -9.86 -28.09 4.61
CA ASP A 54 -11.02 -28.72 3.99
C ASP A 54 -11.94 -27.70 3.30
N GLU A 55 -13.05 -28.16 2.72
CA GLU A 55 -13.99 -27.25 2.06
C GLU A 55 -14.59 -26.19 3.00
N ALA A 56 -14.73 -26.49 4.30
CA ALA A 56 -15.25 -25.52 5.26
C ALA A 56 -14.22 -24.40 5.47
N ALA A 57 -12.93 -24.75 5.61
CA ALA A 57 -11.84 -23.79 5.64
C ALA A 57 -11.82 -22.93 4.37
N LEU A 58 -12.04 -23.53 3.19
CA LEU A 58 -12.13 -22.80 1.93
C LEU A 58 -13.33 -21.82 1.90
N ARG A 59 -14.50 -22.22 2.40
CA ARG A 59 -15.69 -21.37 2.48
C ARG A 59 -15.48 -20.18 3.40
N VAL A 60 -14.95 -20.42 4.61
CA VAL A 60 -14.63 -19.38 5.60
C VAL A 60 -13.55 -18.45 5.04
N GLY A 61 -12.50 -19.00 4.45
CA GLY A 61 -11.42 -18.23 3.84
C GLY A 61 -11.92 -17.28 2.75
N ARG A 62 -12.85 -17.74 1.89
CA ARG A 62 -13.45 -16.88 0.85
C ARG A 62 -14.27 -15.72 1.43
N LEU A 63 -15.09 -15.98 2.46
CA LEU A 63 -15.85 -14.91 3.13
C LEU A 63 -14.91 -13.91 3.80
N PHE A 64 -13.86 -14.42 4.44
CA PHE A 64 -12.85 -13.61 5.10
C PHE A 64 -12.11 -12.71 4.09
N THR A 65 -11.62 -13.25 2.97
CA THR A 65 -10.90 -12.43 1.97
C THR A 65 -11.80 -11.39 1.30
N ALA A 66 -13.09 -11.67 1.12
CA ALA A 66 -14.04 -10.66 0.64
C ALA A 66 -14.14 -9.47 1.61
N HIS A 67 -14.25 -9.74 2.92
CA HIS A 67 -14.39 -8.68 3.92
C HIS A 67 -13.09 -7.90 4.14
N VAL A 68 -11.96 -8.60 4.23
CA VAL A 68 -10.63 -7.97 4.35
C VAL A 68 -10.32 -7.12 3.12
N GLY A 69 -10.72 -7.56 1.92
CA GLY A 69 -10.55 -6.78 0.69
C GLY A 69 -11.20 -5.39 0.79
N ILE A 70 -12.45 -5.33 1.27
CA ILE A 70 -13.20 -4.08 1.46
C ILE A 70 -12.55 -3.20 2.53
N ALA A 71 -12.17 -3.79 3.67
CA ALA A 71 -11.55 -3.06 4.76
C ALA A 71 -10.18 -2.46 4.35
N LEU A 72 -9.38 -3.23 3.59
CA LEU A 72 -8.08 -2.79 3.11
C LEU A 72 -8.20 -1.68 2.06
N ASP A 73 -9.16 -1.79 1.14
CA ASP A 73 -9.45 -0.72 0.17
C ASP A 73 -9.87 0.57 0.89
N SER A 74 -10.79 0.46 1.85
CA SER A 74 -11.25 1.60 2.66
C SER A 74 -10.11 2.26 3.45
N ALA A 75 -9.22 1.46 4.04
CA ALA A 75 -8.04 1.95 4.75
C ALA A 75 -7.07 2.67 3.80
N THR A 76 -6.85 2.09 2.60
CA THR A 76 -5.96 2.64 1.57
C THR A 76 -6.46 3.98 1.05
N VAL A 77 -7.75 4.07 0.70
CA VAL A 77 -8.38 5.33 0.24
C VAL A 77 -8.29 6.41 1.32
N ARG A 78 -8.56 6.05 2.58
CA ARG A 78 -8.44 6.99 3.70
C ARG A 78 -7.00 7.49 3.88
N GLU A 79 -6.01 6.62 3.75
CA GLU A 79 -4.60 6.99 3.83
C GLU A 79 -4.18 7.91 2.67
N GLN A 80 -4.59 7.61 1.44
CA GLN A 80 -4.34 8.46 0.28
C GLN A 80 -4.97 9.85 0.43
N LEU A 81 -6.21 9.93 0.93
CA LEU A 81 -6.88 11.20 1.19
C LEU A 81 -6.12 12.01 2.25
N ASN A 82 -5.72 11.37 3.36
CA ASN A 82 -4.93 12.02 4.40
C ASN A 82 -3.58 12.52 3.88
N GLU A 83 -2.89 11.74 3.04
CA GLU A 83 -1.63 12.14 2.41
C GLU A 83 -1.83 13.33 1.46
N ALA A 84 -2.91 13.33 0.68
CA ALA A 84 -3.26 14.43 -0.22
C ALA A 84 -3.58 15.72 0.55
N MET A 85 -4.34 15.62 1.65
CA MET A 85 -4.64 16.77 2.52
C MET A 85 -3.36 17.35 3.14
N ARG A 86 -2.51 16.50 3.75
CA ARG A 86 -1.22 16.94 4.31
C ARG A 86 -0.33 17.60 3.27
N THR A 87 -0.30 17.05 2.05
CA THR A 87 0.47 17.62 0.94
C THR A 87 -0.07 18.99 0.52
N ARG A 88 -1.40 19.14 0.43
CA ARG A 88 -2.06 20.42 0.15
C ARG A 88 -1.76 21.46 1.21
N ASP A 89 -1.85 21.09 2.49
CA ASP A 89 -1.60 22.00 3.61
C ASP A 89 -0.14 22.48 3.61
N LEU A 90 0.80 21.56 3.40
CA LEU A 90 2.23 21.88 3.34
C LEU A 90 2.56 22.81 2.16
N ILE A 91 1.98 22.56 0.99
CA ILE A 91 2.14 23.44 -0.17
C ILE A 91 1.53 24.82 0.11
N GLY A 92 0.33 24.87 0.71
CA GLY A 92 -0.31 26.13 1.08
C GLY A 92 0.51 26.96 2.06
N GLN A 93 1.12 26.32 3.06
CA GLN A 93 2.05 26.96 3.99
C GLN A 93 3.29 27.52 3.28
N ALA A 94 3.92 26.73 2.41
CA ALA A 94 5.06 27.19 1.62
C ALA A 94 4.69 28.35 0.69
N THR A 95 3.52 28.30 0.04
CA THR A 95 2.99 29.40 -0.78
C THR A 95 2.81 30.66 0.06
N GLY A 96 2.22 30.57 1.26
CA GLY A 96 2.08 31.71 2.17
C GLY A 96 3.41 32.34 2.59
N ILE A 97 4.42 31.52 2.89
CA ILE A 97 5.78 32.00 3.20
C ILE A 97 6.39 32.73 1.99
N LEU A 98 6.22 32.20 0.78
CA LEU A 98 6.75 32.81 -0.44
C LEU A 98 6.03 34.12 -0.80
N MET A 99 4.71 34.20 -0.58
CA MET A 99 3.94 35.43 -0.78
C MET A 99 4.53 36.57 0.07
N GLU A 100 4.80 36.32 1.35
CA GLU A 100 5.38 37.31 2.26
C GLU A 100 6.81 37.68 1.88
N ARG A 101 7.66 36.69 1.57
CA ARG A 101 9.08 36.93 1.28
C ARG A 101 9.35 37.59 -0.06
N LEU A 102 8.51 37.34 -1.06
CA LEU A 102 8.73 37.80 -2.43
C LEU A 102 7.77 38.93 -2.82
N ASP A 103 6.86 39.33 -1.93
CA ASP A 103 5.81 40.32 -2.18
C ASP A 103 5.00 40.01 -3.46
N ILE A 104 4.51 38.77 -3.54
CA ILE A 104 3.73 38.25 -4.67
C ILE A 104 2.42 37.64 -4.21
N ASP A 105 1.47 37.55 -5.14
CA ASP A 105 0.19 36.89 -4.88
C ASP A 105 0.33 35.35 -4.80
N ALA A 106 -0.75 34.69 -4.36
CA ALA A 106 -0.76 33.24 -4.18
C ALA A 106 -0.47 32.48 -5.48
N ALA A 107 -0.95 33.00 -6.63
CA ALA A 107 -0.72 32.39 -7.93
C ALA A 107 0.78 32.45 -8.30
N GLY A 108 1.42 33.61 -8.15
CA GLY A 108 2.85 33.80 -8.40
C GLY A 108 3.73 32.98 -7.46
N ALA A 109 3.35 32.86 -6.18
CA ALA A 109 4.08 32.04 -5.22
C ALA A 109 3.98 30.54 -5.52
N PHE A 110 2.79 30.03 -5.86
CA PHE A 110 2.63 28.63 -6.26
C PHE A 110 3.40 28.32 -7.56
N ASP A 111 3.32 29.19 -8.56
CA ASP A 111 4.04 29.04 -9.83
C ASP A 111 5.57 29.08 -9.62
N SER A 112 6.06 29.91 -8.71
CA SER A 112 7.47 29.91 -8.31
C SER A 112 7.91 28.58 -7.68
N LEU A 113 7.07 28.00 -6.83
CA LEU A 113 7.31 26.68 -6.25
C LEU A 113 7.34 25.58 -7.32
N VAL A 114 6.42 25.62 -8.29
CA VAL A 114 6.35 24.69 -9.42
C VAL A 114 7.61 24.79 -10.29
N ARG A 115 8.03 26.00 -10.67
CA ARG A 115 9.26 26.22 -11.44
C ARG A 115 10.49 25.67 -10.71
N ALA A 116 10.61 25.93 -9.41
CA ALA A 116 11.73 25.44 -8.63
C ALA A 116 11.73 23.90 -8.52
N SER A 117 10.56 23.29 -8.30
CA SER A 117 10.40 21.83 -8.30
C SER A 117 10.82 21.19 -9.62
N GLN A 118 10.45 21.79 -10.76
CA GLN A 118 10.84 21.32 -12.10
C GLN A 118 12.34 21.50 -12.35
N ARG A 119 12.89 22.68 -12.00
CA ARG A 119 14.31 22.98 -12.17
C ARG A 119 15.21 22.05 -11.36
N GLU A 120 14.79 21.67 -10.16
CA GLU A 120 15.53 20.77 -9.26
C GLU A 120 15.16 19.29 -9.45
N ASN A 121 14.15 19.00 -10.29
CA ASN A 121 13.59 17.65 -10.47
C ASN A 121 13.24 16.94 -9.15
N VAL A 122 12.67 17.70 -8.20
CA VAL A 122 12.19 17.18 -6.91
C VAL A 122 10.68 17.28 -6.84
N LYS A 123 10.04 16.41 -6.05
CA LYS A 123 8.58 16.48 -5.87
C LYS A 123 8.21 17.81 -5.20
N LEU A 124 7.17 18.45 -5.71
CA LEU A 124 6.67 19.75 -5.21
C LEU A 124 6.47 19.77 -3.69
N ARG A 125 5.93 18.68 -3.11
CA ARG A 125 5.72 18.56 -1.66
C ARG A 125 7.04 18.61 -0.87
N ASP A 126 8.10 18.04 -1.42
CA ASP A 126 9.38 17.92 -0.71
C ASP A 126 10.09 19.28 -0.74
N LEU A 127 9.95 20.01 -1.85
CA LEU A 127 10.37 21.42 -1.91
C LEU A 127 9.56 22.29 -0.94
N ALA A 128 8.23 22.13 -0.90
CA ALA A 128 7.39 22.82 0.07
C ALA A 128 7.84 22.56 1.51
N ARG A 129 8.20 21.30 1.83
CA ARG A 129 8.74 20.93 3.14
C ARG A 129 10.01 21.71 3.49
N ARG A 130 10.95 21.84 2.56
CA ARG A 130 12.21 22.60 2.77
C ARG A 130 11.96 24.08 3.08
N ILE A 131 10.89 24.65 2.54
CA ILE A 131 10.51 26.05 2.79
C ILE A 131 9.85 26.19 4.16
N VAL A 132 8.97 25.25 4.53
CA VAL A 132 8.26 25.27 5.82
C VAL A 132 9.17 24.93 6.99
N ASP A 133 10.10 23.98 6.81
CA ASP A 133 11.06 23.56 7.83
C ASP A 133 12.51 23.57 7.29
N PRO A 134 13.14 24.76 7.24
CA PRO A 134 14.49 24.94 6.70
C PRO A 134 15.59 24.23 7.50
N HIS A 135 15.32 23.82 8.74
CA HIS A 135 16.33 23.30 9.68
C HIS A 135 16.34 21.77 9.80
N SER A 136 15.43 21.06 9.11
CA SER A 136 15.33 19.60 9.14
C SER A 136 16.34 18.86 8.25
N THR A 137 17.24 19.58 7.57
CA THR A 137 18.33 19.00 6.77
C THR A 137 19.68 19.33 7.41
N SER A 138 20.08 18.56 8.41
CA SER A 138 21.46 18.43 8.89
C SER A 138 21.70 17.01 9.36
#